data_AF-A0A3B0R828-F1
#
_entry.id   AF-A0A3B0R828-F1
#
_cell.length_a   1.000
_cell.length_b   1.000
_cell.length_c   1.000
_cell.angle_alpha   90.00
_cell.angle_beta   90.00
_cell.angle_gamma   90.00
#
_symmetry.space_group_name_H-M   'P 1'
#
loop_
_entity.id
_entity.type
_entity.pdbx_description
1 polymer ?
#
loop_
_entity_poly.entity_id
_entity_poly.type
_entity_poly.pdbx_seq_one_letter_code
_entity_poly.pdbx_strand_id
1 'polypeptide(L)' 'MRPEILNPLFVETSALKGIGKALIKPLEKLKLTRVKDLLYHQPS' A
#
# COMPACT_ATOMS: atom_id res chain seq x y z
N MET A 1 -12.78 17.89 4.89
CA MET A 1 -13.27 16.70 4.18
C MET A 1 -12.20 16.25 3.20
N ARG A 2 -11.95 14.94 3.04
CA ARG A 2 -10.97 14.43 2.06
C ARG A 2 -11.65 14.35 0.68
N PRO A 3 -11.01 14.82 -0.41
CA PRO A 3 -11.51 14.62 -1.77
C PRO A 3 -11.67 13.13 -2.11
N GLU A 4 -12.80 12.74 -2.72
CA GLU A 4 -13.09 11.33 -3.03
C GLU A 4 -12.08 10.70 -3.99
N ILE A 5 -11.49 11.50 -4.89
CA ILE A 5 -10.41 11.09 -5.80
C ILE A 5 -9.20 10.50 -5.07
N LEU A 6 -9.00 10.84 -3.79
CA LEU A 6 -7.89 10.32 -2.98
C LEU A 6 -8.22 9.01 -2.27
N ASN A 7 -9.47 8.54 -2.26
CA ASN A 7 -9.85 7.31 -1.56
C ASN A 7 -9.03 6.08 -1.96
N PRO A 8 -8.66 5.87 -3.24
CA PRO A 8 -7.81 4.75 -3.65
C PRO A 8 -6.42 4.74 -2.99
N LEU A 9 -5.92 5.86 -2.50
CA LEU A 9 -4.60 5.91 -1.84
C LEU A 9 -4.61 5.32 -0.42
N PHE A 10 -5.79 5.12 0.15
CA PHE A 10 -5.97 4.66 1.54
C PHE A 10 -6.47 3.22 1.64
N VAL A 11 -6.67 2.53 0.51
CA VAL A 11 -7.00 1.10 0.50
C VAL A 11 -5.77 0.27 0.92
N GLU A 12 -6.03 -0.95 1.38
CA GLU A 12 -4.98 -1.88 1.76
C GLU A 12 -4.11 -2.27 0.56
N THR A 13 -2.80 -2.40 0.77
CA THR A 13 -1.87 -2.89 -0.26
C THR A 13 -2.20 -4.33 -0.67
N SER A 14 -2.71 -5.15 0.24
CA SER A 14 -3.20 -6.53 -0.03
C SER A 14 -4.30 -6.60 -1.11
N ALA A 15 -5.07 -5.53 -1.29
CA ALA A 15 -6.16 -5.45 -2.28
C ALA A 15 -5.67 -5.12 -3.69
N LEU A 16 -4.39 -4.72 -3.85
CA LEU A 16 -3.83 -4.44 -5.17
C LEU A 16 -3.59 -5.72 -5.97
N LYS A 17 -4.03 -5.69 -7.23
CA LYS A 17 -3.73 -6.77 -8.18
C LYS A 17 -2.21 -6.91 -8.32
N GLY A 18 -1.71 -8.14 -8.10
CA GLY A 18 -0.29 -8.46 -8.15
C GLY A 18 0.38 -8.59 -6.79
N ILE A 19 -0.28 -8.19 -5.70
CA ILE A 19 0.19 -8.46 -4.34
C ILE A 19 -0.34 -9.82 -3.87
N GLY A 20 0.49 -10.85 -4.03
CA GLY A 20 0.21 -12.21 -3.56
C GLY A 20 0.74 -12.46 -2.14
N LYS A 21 0.46 -13.68 -1.61
CA LYS A 21 0.90 -14.13 -0.27
C LYS A 21 2.40 -13.93 0.00
N ALA A 22 3.22 -14.03 -1.04
CA ALA A 22 4.68 -13.84 -0.95
C ALA A 22 5.08 -12.39 -0.62
N LEU A 23 4.29 -11.40 -1.02
CA LEU A 23 4.59 -9.98 -0.85
C LEU A 23 3.94 -9.37 0.39
N ILE A 24 2.84 -9.95 0.89
CA ILE A 24 2.13 -9.44 2.07
C ILE A 24 3.07 -9.35 3.29
N LYS A 25 3.73 -10.46 3.67
CA LYS A 25 4.60 -10.48 4.86
C LYS A 25 5.79 -9.49 4.75
N PRO A 26 6.52 -9.40 3.63
CA PRO A 26 7.54 -8.36 3.45
C PRO A 26 6.99 -6.94 3.55
N LEU A 27 5.85 -6.64 2.92
CA LEU A 27 5.23 -5.31 2.94
C LEU A 27 4.78 -4.92 4.36
N GLU A 28 4.21 -5.85 5.11
CA GLU A 28 3.85 -5.64 6.52
C GLU A 28 5.08 -5.32 7.39
N LYS A 29 6.20 -6.05 7.20
CA LYS A 29 7.45 -5.78 7.92
C LYS A 29 8.00 -4.37 7.63
N LEU A 30 7.81 -3.89 6.40
CA LEU A 30 8.19 -2.53 5.98
C LEU A 30 7.14 -1.48 6.33
N LYS A 31 6.04 -1.85 7.01
CA LYS A 31 4.90 -0.99 7.35
C LYS A 31 4.21 -0.39 6.11
N LEU A 32 4.31 -1.05 4.97
CA LEU A 32 3.70 -0.66 3.68
C LEU A 32 2.29 -1.27 3.56
N THR A 33 1.37 -0.75 4.36
CA THR A 33 0.02 -1.33 4.53
C THR A 33 -1.05 -0.65 3.67
N ARG A 34 -0.77 0.56 3.18
CA ARG A 34 -1.67 1.32 2.29
C ARG A 34 -0.96 1.70 0.99
N VAL A 35 -1.75 1.89 -0.07
CA VAL A 35 -1.23 2.26 -1.40
C VAL A 35 -0.32 3.49 -1.35
N LYS A 36 -0.69 4.50 -0.56
CA LYS A 36 0.16 5.68 -0.36
C LYS A 36 1.53 5.36 0.22
N ASP A 37 1.66 4.34 1.07
CA ASP A 37 2.92 4.01 1.73
C ASP A 37 3.95 3.55 0.70
N LEU A 38 3.48 2.88 -0.36
CA LEU A 38 4.31 2.48 -1.51
C LEU A 38 4.83 3.69 -2.30
N LEU A 39 4.01 4.73 -2.48
CA LEU A 39 4.39 5.94 -3.22
C LEU A 39 5.47 6.75 -2.51
N TYR A 40 5.50 6.70 -1.18
CA TYR A 40 6.46 7.43 -0.35
C TYR A 40 7.57 6.53 0.21
N HIS A 41 7.65 5.27 -0.22
CA HIS A 41 8.74 4.38 0.16
C HIS A 41 9.99 4.73 -0.62
N GLN A 42 11.03 5.17 0.08
CA GLN A 42 12.34 5.44 -0.53
C GLN A 42 13.10 4.12 -0.70
N PRO A 43 13.69 3.86 -1.88
CA PRO A 43 14.61 2.74 -2.04
C PRO A 43 15.77 2.88 -1.05
N SER A 44 16.02 1.82 -0.29
CA SER A 44 17.21 1.66 0.55
C SER A 44 18.43 1.30 -0.28
#